data_AF-A0A0N0UY48-F1
#
_entry.id   AF-A0A0N0UY48-F1
#
_cell.length_a   1.000
_cell.length_b   1.000
_cell.length_c   1.000
_cell.angle_alpha   90.00
_cell.angle_beta   90.00
_cell.angle_gamma   90.00
#
_symmetry.space_group_name_H-M   'P 1'
#
loop_
_entity.id
_entity.type
_entity.pdbx_description
1 polymer ?
#
loop_
_entity_poly.entity_id
_entity_poly.type
_entity_poly.pdbx_seq_one_letter_code
_entity_poly.pdbx_strand_id
1 'polypeptide(L)'
;MSQDQKINQILSEAEKLKKKEQERLEKEKTKSFKKLKETPKTPSNDETWRVYRALFGRSVGFLWLLPLVLIPVVYIMYIDEPNKLLGYLAIIIAIPTLRWLELKISLYLGYSKFRKWRTQLPFELIGWENIVDSKYFDNTLYWRLNACVKIEFQTKDLFNEKVLTDMLFLLCKKMEKCFYTPEFAIAGFASDPRKHWEVQGNLIKGSLNNQVVFEIYKFLSQELKPLAFEYQNVQRVILEASHEEYKIEPERVSSD
;
A
#
# COMPACT_ATOMS: atom_id res chain seq x y z
N MET A 1 30.91 -43.73 -43.42
CA MET A 1 29.85 -43.09 -42.63
C MET A 1 28.62 -42.93 -43.51
N SER A 2 27.49 -43.50 -43.09
CA SER A 2 26.19 -43.30 -43.77
C SER A 2 25.77 -41.82 -43.68
N GLN A 3 25.04 -41.32 -44.68
CA GLN A 3 24.42 -39.98 -44.64
C GLN A 3 23.61 -39.78 -43.34
N ASP A 4 22.94 -40.83 -42.86
CA ASP A 4 22.16 -40.78 -41.62
C ASP A 4 23.03 -40.53 -40.38
N GLN A 5 24.26 -41.05 -40.37
CA GLN A 5 25.20 -40.81 -39.28
C GLN A 5 25.65 -39.34 -39.25
N LYS A 6 25.81 -38.71 -40.42
CA LYS A 6 26.13 -37.28 -40.50
C LYS A 6 24.96 -36.40 -40.07
N ILE A 7 23.73 -36.75 -40.47
CA ILE A 7 22.52 -36.02 -40.08
C ILE A 7 22.31 -36.09 -38.57
N ASN A 8 22.42 -37.29 -37.96
CA ASN A 8 22.29 -37.46 -36.51
C ASN A 8 23.37 -36.71 -35.73
N GLN A 9 24.59 -36.62 -36.27
CA GLN A 9 25.68 -35.88 -35.65
C GLN A 9 25.38 -34.37 -35.64
N ILE A 10 24.93 -33.80 -36.77
CA ILE A 10 24.55 -32.39 -36.90
C ILE A 10 23.37 -32.05 -35.96
N LEU A 11 22.35 -32.89 -35.89
CA LEU A 11 21.21 -32.69 -34.99
C LEU A 11 21.65 -32.67 -33.52
N SER A 12 22.54 -33.59 -33.13
CA SER A 12 23.07 -33.64 -31.76
C SER A 12 23.92 -32.41 -31.41
N GLU A 13 24.64 -31.84 -32.37
CA GLU A 13 25.40 -30.60 -32.18
C GLU A 13 24.49 -29.38 -32.06
N ALA A 14 23.43 -29.32 -32.87
CA ALA A 14 22.43 -28.25 -32.81
C ALA A 14 21.69 -28.24 -31.45
N GLU A 15 21.32 -29.41 -30.91
CA GLU A 15 20.70 -29.50 -29.57
C GLU A 15 21.66 -29.07 -28.45
N LYS A 16 22.93 -29.47 -28.53
CA LYS A 16 23.95 -29.03 -27.57
C LYS A 16 24.16 -27.53 -27.59
N LEU A 17 24.13 -26.91 -28.78
CA LEU A 17 24.23 -25.46 -28.94
C LEU A 17 23.01 -24.75 -28.34
N LYS A 18 21.79 -25.20 -28.64
CA LYS A 18 20.56 -24.64 -28.03
C LYS A 18 20.57 -24.72 -26.51
N LYS A 19 20.98 -25.86 -25.95
CA LYS A 19 21.06 -26.04 -24.49
C LYS A 19 22.12 -25.12 -23.86
N LYS A 20 23.29 -24.98 -24.49
CA LYS A 20 24.33 -24.03 -24.04
C LYS A 20 23.86 -22.58 -24.10
N GLU A 21 23.09 -22.21 -25.11
CA GLU A 21 22.55 -20.86 -25.28
C GLU A 21 21.48 -20.56 -24.20
N GLN A 22 20.58 -21.51 -23.92
CA GLN A 22 19.65 -21.41 -22.79
C GLN A 22 20.38 -21.28 -21.44
N GLU A 23 21.39 -22.11 -21.18
CA GLU A 23 22.17 -22.01 -19.94
C GLU A 23 22.94 -20.68 -19.83
N ARG A 24 23.41 -20.13 -20.96
CA ARG A 24 24.01 -18.79 -21.00
C ARG A 24 23.00 -17.72 -20.64
N LEU A 25 21.82 -17.74 -21.26
CA LEU A 25 20.73 -16.79 -21.00
C LEU A 25 20.25 -16.88 -19.54
N GLU A 26 20.13 -18.09 -18.97
CA GLU A 26 19.78 -18.27 -17.57
C GLU A 26 20.88 -17.77 -16.63
N LYS A 27 22.16 -18.01 -16.94
CA LYS A 27 23.29 -17.49 -16.14
C LYS A 27 23.40 -15.97 -16.25
N GLU A 28 23.13 -15.39 -17.41
CA GLU A 28 23.11 -13.93 -17.61
C GLU A 28 21.95 -13.28 -16.87
N LYS A 29 20.74 -13.87 -16.93
CA LYS A 29 19.63 -13.47 -16.07
C LYS A 29 20.03 -13.57 -14.60
N THR A 30 20.59 -14.70 -14.15
CA THR A 30 20.96 -14.89 -12.73
C THR A 30 22.06 -13.91 -12.28
N LYS A 31 23.02 -13.59 -13.17
CA LYS A 31 24.07 -12.60 -12.91
C LYS A 31 23.53 -11.17 -12.93
N SER A 32 22.62 -10.81 -13.83
CA SER A 32 21.94 -9.52 -13.81
C SER A 32 21.11 -9.39 -12.53
N PHE A 33 20.35 -10.42 -12.14
CA PHE A 33 19.64 -10.53 -10.86
C PHE A 33 20.56 -10.37 -9.63
N LYS A 34 21.80 -10.89 -9.68
CA LYS A 34 22.79 -10.73 -8.59
C LYS A 34 23.45 -9.36 -8.56
N LYS A 35 23.66 -8.72 -9.71
CA LYS A 35 24.27 -7.39 -9.82
C LYS A 35 23.27 -6.27 -9.54
N LEU A 36 21.98 -6.52 -9.78
CA LEU A 36 20.84 -5.66 -9.40
C LEU A 36 20.54 -5.67 -7.90
N LYS A 37 21.11 -6.61 -7.12
CA LYS A 37 20.85 -6.76 -5.68
C LYS A 37 21.51 -5.72 -4.78
N GLU A 38 22.34 -4.83 -5.32
CA GLU A 38 22.73 -3.60 -4.62
C GLU A 38 21.66 -2.52 -4.85
N THR A 39 20.42 -2.82 -4.46
CA THR A 39 19.37 -1.82 -4.44
C THR A 39 19.71 -0.76 -3.39
N PRO A 40 19.66 0.55 -3.74
CA PRO A 40 19.82 1.60 -2.77
C PRO A 40 18.81 1.41 -1.65
N LYS A 41 19.29 1.32 -0.41
CA LYS A 41 18.44 1.10 0.76
C LYS A 41 17.76 2.41 1.12
N THR A 42 16.42 2.40 1.20
CA THR A 42 15.65 3.50 1.78
C THR A 42 16.19 3.80 3.19
N PRO A 43 16.52 5.07 3.52
CA PRO A 43 17.02 5.43 4.83
C PRO A 43 16.05 4.97 5.93
N SER A 44 16.61 4.34 6.96
CA SER A 44 15.85 3.80 8.09
C SER A 44 15.51 4.92 9.07
N ASN A 45 14.42 5.64 8.82
CA ASN A 45 13.75 6.41 9.86
C ASN A 45 12.58 5.59 10.41
N ASP A 46 12.56 5.39 11.73
CA ASP A 46 11.49 4.68 12.41
C ASP A 46 10.15 5.40 12.21
N GLU A 47 9.20 4.74 11.55
CA GLU A 47 7.86 5.30 11.36
C GLU A 47 7.19 5.57 12.70
N THR A 48 6.60 6.75 12.85
CA THR A 48 5.97 7.14 14.11
C THR A 48 4.58 6.54 14.25
N TRP A 49 4.19 6.25 15.49
CA TRP A 49 2.83 5.83 15.84
C TRP A 49 1.77 6.83 15.37
N ARG A 50 2.10 8.13 15.35
CA ARG A 50 1.25 9.22 14.86
C ARG A 50 0.82 9.00 13.41
N VAL A 51 1.78 8.71 12.52
CA VAL A 51 1.54 8.48 11.09
C VAL A 51 0.69 7.24 10.89
N TYR A 52 1.02 6.14 11.58
CA TYR A 52 0.21 4.93 11.54
C TYR A 52 -1.24 5.18 11.94
N ARG A 53 -1.47 5.90 13.05
CA ARG A 53 -2.83 6.20 13.50
C ARG A 53 -3.58 7.08 12.50
N ALA A 54 -2.92 8.05 11.87
CA ALA A 54 -3.54 8.90 10.86
C ALA A 54 -3.96 8.12 9.60
N LEU A 55 -3.14 7.16 9.15
CA LEU A 55 -3.42 6.36 7.96
C LEU A 55 -4.41 5.20 8.20
N PHE A 56 -4.34 4.55 9.35
CA PHE A 56 -5.08 3.30 9.64
C PHE A 56 -6.13 3.45 10.75
N GLY A 57 -6.36 4.65 11.26
CA GLY A 57 -7.26 4.91 12.40
C GLY A 57 -8.73 4.61 12.16
N ARG A 58 -9.12 4.12 10.97
CA ARG A 58 -10.49 3.73 10.64
C ARG A 58 -10.71 2.26 10.96
N SER A 59 -11.54 2.03 11.97
CA SER A 59 -12.24 0.82 12.44
C SER A 59 -11.77 -0.54 11.90
N VAL A 60 -11.24 -1.38 12.80
CA VAL A 60 -11.07 -2.82 12.58
C VAL A 60 -12.45 -3.49 12.61
N GLY A 61 -12.73 -4.32 11.60
CA GLY A 61 -14.06 -4.90 11.37
C GLY A 61 -14.48 -5.91 12.44
N PHE A 62 -15.72 -5.75 12.94
CA PHE A 62 -16.35 -6.51 14.03
C PHE A 62 -16.72 -7.98 13.70
N LEU A 63 -16.73 -8.35 12.42
CA LEU A 63 -17.38 -9.57 11.92
C LEU A 63 -16.76 -10.88 12.44
N TRP A 64 -15.49 -10.90 12.82
CA TRP A 64 -14.83 -12.12 13.30
C TRP A 64 -15.06 -12.41 14.79
N LEU A 65 -15.60 -11.46 15.57
CA LEU A 65 -15.98 -11.66 16.98
C LEU A 65 -17.33 -12.36 17.15
N LEU A 66 -18.15 -12.45 16.10
CA LEU A 66 -19.47 -13.10 16.13
C LEU A 66 -19.45 -14.52 16.73
N PRO A 67 -18.51 -15.42 16.34
CA PRO A 67 -18.43 -16.76 16.92
C PRO A 67 -18.09 -16.75 18.41
N LEU A 68 -17.22 -15.82 18.85
CA LEU A 68 -16.81 -15.67 20.26
C LEU A 68 -17.95 -15.20 21.16
N VAL A 69 -18.95 -14.51 20.61
CA VAL A 69 -20.16 -14.11 21.33
C VAL A 69 -21.25 -15.19 21.28
N LEU A 70 -21.41 -15.86 20.12
CA LEU A 70 -22.46 -16.87 19.93
C LEU A 70 -22.25 -18.13 20.79
N ILE A 71 -21.00 -18.60 20.94
CA ILE A 71 -20.70 -19.82 21.72
C ILE A 71 -21.11 -19.67 23.20
N PRO A 72 -20.73 -18.60 23.93
CA PRO A 72 -21.19 -18.37 25.30
C PRO A 72 -22.71 -18.18 25.43
N VAL A 73 -23.34 -17.50 24.46
CA VAL A 73 -24.80 -17.28 24.47
C VAL A 73 -25.55 -18.61 24.37
N VAL A 74 -25.12 -19.50 23.47
CA VAL A 74 -25.67 -20.85 23.34
C VAL A 74 -25.42 -21.65 24.61
N TYR A 75 -24.22 -21.57 25.20
CA TYR A 75 -23.88 -22.28 26.44
C TYR A 75 -24.78 -21.86 27.62
N ILE A 76 -25.10 -20.58 27.78
CA ILE A 76 -26.00 -20.08 28.84
C ILE A 76 -27.42 -20.65 28.73
N MET A 77 -27.88 -21.00 27.52
CA MET A 77 -29.20 -21.62 27.33
C MET A 77 -29.33 -22.99 28.02
N TYR A 78 -28.21 -23.67 28.28
CA TYR A 78 -28.15 -25.00 28.91
C TYR A 78 -27.79 -24.98 30.41
N ILE A 79 -27.62 -23.80 31.02
CA ILE A 79 -27.28 -23.64 32.43
C ILE A 79 -28.56 -23.49 33.28
N ASP A 80 -28.58 -24.01 34.51
CA ASP A 80 -29.68 -23.83 35.46
C ASP A 80 -29.92 -22.35 35.83
N GLU A 81 -31.17 -21.96 36.07
CA GLU A 81 -31.59 -20.57 36.32
C GLU A 81 -30.73 -19.74 37.28
N PRO A 82 -30.32 -20.22 38.48
CA PRO A 82 -29.53 -19.40 39.41
C PRO A 82 -28.17 -19.01 38.84
N ASN A 83 -27.62 -19.78 37.90
CA ASN A 83 -26.30 -19.55 37.30
C ASN A 83 -26.38 -18.76 35.98
N LYS A 84 -27.57 -18.61 35.38
CA LYS A 84 -27.77 -17.83 34.14
C LYS A 84 -27.41 -16.35 34.31
N LEU A 85 -27.76 -15.76 35.46
CA LEU A 85 -27.47 -14.35 35.76
C LEU A 85 -25.96 -14.06 35.78
N LEU A 86 -25.18 -14.94 36.42
CA LEU A 86 -23.71 -14.87 36.42
C LEU A 86 -23.14 -15.04 35.00
N GLY A 87 -23.72 -15.94 34.21
CA GLY A 87 -23.38 -16.10 32.80
C GLY A 87 -23.59 -14.83 31.98
N TYR A 88 -24.74 -14.17 32.12
CA TYR A 88 -25.04 -12.93 31.41
C TYR A 88 -24.10 -11.79 31.82
N LEU A 89 -23.83 -11.64 33.11
CA LEU A 89 -22.85 -10.65 33.61
C LEU A 89 -21.45 -10.90 33.05
N ALA A 90 -21.02 -12.17 32.98
CA ALA A 90 -19.75 -12.54 32.38
C ALA A 90 -19.68 -12.15 30.91
N ILE A 91 -20.74 -12.36 30.12
CA ILE A 91 -20.79 -11.93 28.70
C ILE A 91 -20.73 -10.41 28.56
N ILE A 92 -21.51 -9.67 29.36
CA ILE A 92 -21.56 -8.21 29.33
C ILE A 92 -20.18 -7.60 29.59
N ILE A 93 -19.37 -8.20 30.47
CA ILE A 93 -18.01 -7.76 30.76
C ILE A 93 -17.00 -8.29 29.72
N ALA A 94 -17.15 -9.53 29.28
CA ALA A 94 -16.21 -10.17 28.36
C ALA A 94 -16.22 -9.51 26.98
N ILE A 95 -17.38 -9.14 26.43
CA ILE A 95 -17.48 -8.57 25.08
C ILE A 95 -16.70 -7.24 24.96
N PRO A 96 -16.92 -6.22 25.82
CA PRO A 96 -16.15 -4.98 25.76
C PRO A 96 -14.65 -5.19 26.03
N THR A 97 -14.31 -6.11 26.94
CA THR A 97 -12.92 -6.40 27.29
C THR A 97 -12.17 -7.06 26.13
N LEU A 98 -12.76 -8.07 25.50
CA LEU A 98 -12.22 -8.74 24.33
C LEU A 98 -12.09 -7.76 23.16
N ARG A 99 -13.09 -6.89 22.95
CA ARG A 99 -13.03 -5.83 21.93
C ARG A 99 -11.89 -4.85 22.19
N TRP A 100 -11.73 -4.40 23.44
CA TRP A 100 -10.65 -3.49 23.81
C TRP A 100 -9.28 -4.14 23.58
N LEU A 101 -9.13 -5.41 23.99
CA LEU A 101 -7.90 -6.17 23.81
C LEU A 101 -7.59 -6.42 22.33
N GLU A 102 -8.58 -6.84 21.54
CA GLU A 102 -8.48 -6.97 20.08
C GLU A 102 -7.94 -5.67 19.49
N LEU A 103 -8.62 -4.55 19.75
CA LEU A 103 -8.26 -3.27 19.15
C LEU A 103 -6.82 -2.91 19.48
N LYS A 104 -6.35 -3.18 20.70
CA LYS A 104 -4.96 -2.97 21.09
C LYS A 104 -4.00 -3.90 20.35
N ILE A 105 -4.31 -5.19 20.25
CA ILE A 105 -3.47 -6.18 19.56
C ILE A 105 -3.40 -5.88 18.06
N SER A 106 -4.53 -5.62 17.40
CA SER A 106 -4.58 -5.30 15.97
C SER A 106 -3.81 -4.03 15.64
N LEU A 107 -3.96 -3.00 16.49
CA LEU A 107 -3.22 -1.75 16.39
C LEU A 107 -1.72 -1.96 16.59
N TYR A 108 -1.32 -2.76 17.58
CA TYR A 108 0.08 -3.06 17.85
C TYR A 108 0.72 -3.88 16.73
N LEU A 109 0.08 -4.97 16.30
CA LEU A 109 0.57 -5.82 15.21
C LEU A 109 0.60 -5.05 13.88
N GLY A 110 -0.43 -4.25 13.62
CA GLY A 110 -0.50 -3.38 12.45
C GLY A 110 0.63 -2.36 12.44
N TYR A 111 0.88 -1.69 13.56
CA TYR A 111 2.01 -0.76 13.67
C TYR A 111 3.36 -1.44 13.59
N SER A 112 3.52 -2.63 14.18
CA SER A 112 4.77 -3.38 14.07
C SER A 112 5.10 -3.74 12.63
N LYS A 113 4.08 -4.06 11.81
CA LYS A 113 4.26 -4.29 10.37
C LYS A 113 4.53 -2.97 9.64
N PHE A 114 3.74 -1.93 9.95
CA PHE A 114 3.92 -0.61 9.37
C PHE A 114 5.33 -0.09 9.62
N ARG A 115 5.87 -0.12 10.85
CA ARG A 115 7.22 0.40 11.17
C ARG A 115 8.33 -0.09 10.24
N LYS A 116 8.21 -1.28 9.67
CA LYS A 116 9.23 -1.88 8.78
C LYS A 116 8.90 -1.77 7.30
N TRP A 117 7.77 -1.17 6.91
CA TRP A 117 7.23 -1.25 5.55
C TRP A 117 8.19 -0.71 4.49
N ARG A 118 8.81 0.46 4.73
CA ARG A 118 9.78 1.08 3.81
C ARG A 118 11.03 0.26 3.58
N THR A 119 11.52 -0.42 4.63
CA THR A 119 12.71 -1.28 4.55
C THR A 119 12.47 -2.54 3.72
N GLN A 120 11.22 -2.87 3.42
CA GLN A 120 10.84 -4.03 2.61
C GLN A 120 10.60 -3.68 1.14
N LEU A 121 10.74 -2.41 0.74
CA LEU A 121 10.58 -2.02 -0.65
C LEU A 121 11.83 -2.42 -1.45
N PRO A 122 11.69 -2.97 -2.66
CA PRO A 122 12.81 -3.31 -3.54
C PRO A 122 13.38 -2.09 -4.29
N PHE A 123 13.01 -0.88 -3.89
CA PHE A 123 13.43 0.39 -4.49
C PHE A 123 13.61 1.44 -3.39
N GLU A 124 14.35 2.50 -3.70
CA GLU A 124 14.54 3.63 -2.80
C GLU A 124 13.28 4.52 -2.76
N LEU A 125 12.81 4.89 -1.57
CA LEU A 125 11.71 5.83 -1.40
C LEU A 125 12.23 7.15 -0.83
N ILE A 126 12.07 8.24 -1.58
CA ILE A 126 12.54 9.59 -1.21
C ILE A 126 11.34 10.50 -0.93
N GLY A 127 11.45 11.33 0.11
CA GLY A 127 10.47 12.39 0.40
C GLY A 127 9.22 11.95 1.15
N TRP A 128 9.18 10.71 1.67
CA TRP A 128 8.11 10.23 2.54
C TRP A 128 7.98 11.10 3.81
N GLU A 129 9.10 11.35 4.48
CA GLU A 129 9.20 12.20 5.68
C GLU A 129 8.62 13.60 5.43
N ASN A 130 8.96 14.20 4.29
CA ASN A 130 8.49 15.54 3.91
C ASN A 130 6.96 15.62 3.88
N ILE A 131 6.29 14.51 3.58
CA ILE A 131 4.84 14.40 3.50
C ILE A 131 4.23 14.13 4.88
N VAL A 132 4.76 13.14 5.62
CA VAL A 132 4.10 12.64 6.84
C VAL A 132 4.49 13.41 8.12
N ASP A 133 5.58 14.16 8.09
CA ASP A 133 6.04 14.95 9.24
C ASP A 133 5.33 16.30 9.35
N SER A 134 4.35 16.58 8.50
CA SER A 134 3.57 17.83 8.58
C SER A 134 2.83 17.98 9.91
N LYS A 135 2.56 19.25 10.29
CA LYS A 135 1.93 19.57 11.56
C LYS A 135 0.48 19.07 11.60
N TYR A 136 -0.22 19.15 10.48
CA TYR A 136 -1.65 18.83 10.37
C TYR A 136 -1.92 17.51 9.64
N PHE A 137 -0.93 16.60 9.58
CA PHE A 137 -1.05 15.31 8.89
C PHE A 137 -2.21 14.44 9.41
N ASP A 138 -2.58 14.55 10.69
CA ASP A 138 -3.72 13.84 11.26
C ASP A 138 -5.08 14.44 10.87
N ASN A 139 -5.10 15.62 10.27
CA ASN A 139 -6.31 16.34 9.91
C ASN A 139 -6.60 16.27 8.40
N THR A 140 -7.71 15.61 8.04
CA THR A 140 -8.14 15.40 6.64
C THR A 140 -8.53 16.69 5.92
N LEU A 141 -8.78 17.79 6.65
CA LEU A 141 -9.16 19.09 6.10
C LEU A 141 -7.96 19.92 5.64
N TYR A 142 -6.73 19.53 6.02
CA TYR A 142 -5.53 20.22 5.59
C TYR A 142 -4.95 19.54 4.36
N TRP A 143 -4.77 20.33 3.30
CA TRP A 143 -4.32 19.88 2.00
C TRP A 143 -3.05 20.60 1.57
N ARG A 144 -2.17 19.89 0.90
CA ARG A 144 -1.04 20.45 0.15
C ARG A 144 -1.41 20.45 -1.32
N LEU A 145 -1.51 21.64 -1.92
CA LEU A 145 -2.13 21.79 -3.23
C LEU A 145 -1.26 21.27 -4.38
N ASN A 146 0.06 21.22 -4.17
CA ASN A 146 1.03 20.76 -5.15
C ASN A 146 1.80 19.56 -4.61
N ALA A 147 1.48 18.37 -5.09
CA ALA A 147 2.22 17.16 -4.81
C ALA A 147 2.53 16.40 -6.09
N CYS A 148 3.57 15.58 -6.03
CA CYS A 148 4.07 14.78 -7.13
C CYS A 148 4.57 13.42 -6.65
N VAL A 149 4.27 12.38 -7.42
CA VAL A 149 4.90 11.05 -7.28
C VAL A 149 5.59 10.74 -8.59
N LYS A 150 6.90 10.53 -8.55
CA LYS A 150 7.74 10.22 -9.72
C LYS A 150 8.40 8.87 -9.54
N ILE A 151 8.35 8.03 -10.57
CA ILE A 151 8.94 6.69 -10.56
C ILE A 151 10.11 6.67 -11.54
N GLU A 152 11.32 6.47 -11.04
CA GLU A 152 12.52 6.41 -11.88
C GLU A 152 12.98 4.96 -12.06
N PHE A 153 13.31 4.62 -13.31
CA PHE A 153 13.73 3.29 -13.70
C PHE A 153 15.25 3.21 -13.84
N GLN A 154 15.83 2.03 -13.58
CA GLN A 154 17.26 1.78 -13.82
C GLN A 154 17.58 1.71 -15.31
N THR A 155 16.68 1.12 -16.11
CA THR A 155 16.83 0.96 -17.56
C THR A 155 15.47 1.05 -18.23
N LYS A 156 15.31 1.84 -19.30
CA LYS A 156 13.98 1.99 -19.94
C LYS A 156 13.48 0.70 -20.63
N ASP A 157 14.38 -0.18 -21.03
CA ASP A 157 14.05 -1.27 -21.96
C ASP A 157 13.35 -2.50 -21.34
N LEU A 158 13.38 -2.64 -20.00
CA LEU A 158 12.91 -3.86 -19.33
C LEU A 158 11.49 -3.77 -18.78
N PHE A 159 10.91 -2.58 -18.67
CA PHE A 159 9.59 -2.39 -18.07
C PHE A 159 8.58 -1.89 -19.09
N ASN A 160 7.39 -2.51 -19.11
CA ASN A 160 6.32 -2.09 -19.99
C ASN A 160 5.75 -0.74 -19.51
N GLU A 161 6.21 0.37 -20.10
CA GLU A 161 5.78 1.74 -19.75
C GLU A 161 4.26 1.91 -19.72
N LYS A 162 3.53 1.16 -20.56
CA LYS A 162 2.07 1.16 -20.56
C LYS A 162 1.48 0.63 -19.26
N VAL A 163 2.04 -0.46 -18.71
CA VAL A 163 1.58 -1.03 -17.43
C VAL A 163 1.76 -0.03 -16.30
N LEU A 164 2.90 0.70 -16.25
CA LEU A 164 3.07 1.73 -15.23
C LEU A 164 2.04 2.83 -15.39
N THR A 165 1.84 3.30 -16.62
CA THR A 165 0.90 4.38 -16.93
C THR A 165 -0.52 3.99 -16.51
N ASP A 166 -0.95 2.77 -16.82
CA ASP A 166 -2.27 2.25 -16.44
C ASP A 166 -2.42 2.12 -14.92
N MET A 167 -1.38 1.68 -14.22
CA MET A 167 -1.38 1.63 -12.75
C MET A 167 -1.43 3.01 -12.10
N LEU A 168 -0.64 3.96 -12.62
CA LEU A 168 -0.65 5.34 -12.16
C LEU A 168 -2.02 5.97 -12.41
N PHE A 169 -2.65 5.67 -13.54
CA PHE A 169 -4.02 6.08 -13.83
C PHE A 169 -5.02 5.52 -12.81
N LEU A 170 -4.94 4.22 -12.50
CA LEU A 170 -5.79 3.60 -11.48
C LEU A 170 -5.55 4.22 -10.09
N LEU A 171 -4.31 4.51 -9.75
CA LEU A 171 -3.95 5.21 -8.52
C LEU A 171 -4.59 6.61 -8.48
N CYS A 172 -4.49 7.40 -9.55
CA CYS A 172 -5.17 8.70 -9.66
C CYS A 172 -6.68 8.56 -9.40
N LYS A 173 -7.34 7.55 -9.99
CA LYS A 173 -8.77 7.28 -9.76
C LYS A 173 -9.11 6.86 -8.34
N LYS A 174 -8.20 6.20 -7.61
CA LYS A 174 -8.38 5.93 -6.17
C LYS A 174 -8.24 7.21 -5.35
N MET A 175 -7.23 8.03 -5.65
CA MET A 175 -6.98 9.28 -4.94
C MET A 175 -8.07 10.34 -5.18
N GLU A 176 -8.68 10.38 -6.37
CA GLU A 176 -9.85 11.23 -6.65
C GLU A 176 -11.00 10.96 -5.67
N LYS A 177 -11.21 9.69 -5.26
CA LYS A 177 -12.26 9.34 -4.29
C LYS A 177 -11.99 9.90 -2.89
N CYS A 178 -10.77 10.32 -2.59
CA CYS A 178 -10.41 10.96 -1.32
C CYS A 178 -10.83 12.44 -1.24
N PHE A 179 -11.20 13.06 -2.37
CA PHE A 179 -11.62 14.47 -2.40
C PHE A 179 -13.01 14.65 -1.81
N TYR A 180 -13.89 13.67 -2.02
CA TYR A 180 -15.29 13.73 -1.63
C TYR A 180 -15.66 12.47 -0.84
N THR A 181 -15.06 12.27 0.34
CA THR A 181 -15.54 11.18 1.20
C THR A 181 -17.04 11.38 1.47
N PRO A 182 -17.82 10.29 1.64
CA PRO A 182 -19.26 10.39 1.87
C PRO A 182 -19.63 11.33 3.03
N GLU A 183 -18.76 11.43 4.03
CA GLU A 183 -18.88 12.33 5.18
C GLU A 183 -18.85 13.82 4.78
N PHE A 184 -18.02 14.18 3.79
CA PHE A 184 -17.85 15.56 3.32
C PHE A 184 -18.71 15.89 2.10
N ALA A 185 -19.10 14.88 1.31
CA ALA A 185 -19.99 15.06 0.16
C ALA A 185 -21.35 15.66 0.54
N ILE A 186 -21.83 15.40 1.76
CA ILE A 186 -23.09 15.94 2.28
C ILE A 186 -22.99 17.45 2.58
N ALA A 187 -21.80 17.96 2.88
CA ALA A 187 -21.62 19.33 3.36
C ALA A 187 -21.28 20.34 2.25
N GLY A 188 -20.87 19.91 1.05
CA GLY A 188 -20.40 20.81 -0.01
C GLY A 188 -19.05 21.49 0.32
N PHE A 189 -18.39 22.12 -0.64
CA PHE A 189 -17.15 22.89 -0.43
C PHE A 189 -17.23 24.20 -1.21
N ALA A 190 -17.17 25.34 -0.50
CA ALA A 190 -17.53 26.66 -1.05
C ALA A 190 -16.60 27.20 -2.15
N SER A 191 -15.41 26.62 -2.32
CA SER A 191 -14.47 26.86 -3.43
C SER A 191 -13.39 25.80 -3.30
N ASP A 192 -13.31 24.85 -4.23
CA ASP A 192 -12.38 23.73 -4.15
C ASP A 192 -11.05 24.06 -4.86
N PRO A 193 -9.97 24.45 -4.14
CA PRO A 193 -8.68 24.75 -4.75
C PRO A 193 -7.86 23.48 -5.06
N ARG A 194 -8.40 22.29 -4.76
CA ARG A 194 -7.65 21.04 -4.90
C ARG A 194 -7.50 20.71 -6.38
N LYS A 195 -6.31 20.22 -6.72
CA LYS A 195 -5.95 19.77 -8.06
C LYS A 195 -6.21 18.28 -8.19
N HIS A 196 -6.99 17.89 -9.19
CA HIS A 196 -7.15 16.48 -9.56
C HIS A 196 -5.78 15.85 -9.87
N TRP A 197 -5.70 14.54 -9.67
CA TRP A 197 -4.47 13.80 -9.95
C TRP A 197 -4.37 13.43 -11.42
N GLU A 198 -3.31 13.89 -12.07
CA GLU A 198 -3.06 13.70 -13.51
C GLU A 198 -1.82 12.86 -13.75
N VAL A 199 -1.86 12.03 -14.80
CA VAL A 199 -0.73 11.18 -15.23
C VAL A 199 0.06 11.88 -16.32
N GLN A 200 1.38 11.94 -16.16
CA GLN A 200 2.35 12.49 -17.10
C GLN A 200 3.51 11.50 -17.25
N GLY A 201 3.26 10.40 -17.96
CA GLY A 201 4.23 9.31 -18.14
C GLY A 201 4.49 8.56 -16.83
N ASN A 202 5.73 8.60 -16.33
CA ASN A 202 6.16 7.94 -15.08
C ASN A 202 5.93 8.80 -13.82
N LEU A 203 5.12 9.84 -13.95
CA LEU A 203 4.91 10.85 -12.93
C LEU A 203 3.43 11.18 -12.83
N ILE A 204 2.96 11.41 -11.62
CA ILE A 204 1.62 11.92 -11.34
C ILE A 204 1.70 13.18 -10.46
N LYS A 205 0.75 14.08 -10.63
CA LYS A 205 0.67 15.35 -9.88
C LYS A 205 -0.76 15.63 -9.44
N GLY A 206 -0.94 16.22 -8.26
CA GLY A 206 -2.25 16.61 -7.74
C GLY A 206 -2.17 17.20 -6.35
N SER A 207 -3.30 17.27 -5.66
CA SER A 207 -3.38 17.69 -4.25
C SER A 207 -3.37 16.53 -3.27
N LEU A 208 -2.74 16.74 -2.12
CA LEU A 208 -2.41 15.70 -1.14
C LEU A 208 -3.01 16.03 0.22
N ASN A 209 -3.64 15.02 0.85
CA ASN A 209 -3.91 14.97 2.27
C ASN A 209 -3.56 13.55 2.79
N ASN A 210 -3.81 13.27 4.06
CA ASN A 210 -3.49 11.96 4.65
C ASN A 210 -4.21 10.76 4.02
N GLN A 211 -5.41 10.94 3.47
CA GLN A 211 -6.13 9.89 2.76
C GLN A 211 -5.47 9.57 1.42
N VAL A 212 -5.07 10.60 0.67
CA VAL A 212 -4.28 10.44 -0.56
C VAL A 212 -2.94 9.75 -0.24
N VAL A 213 -2.29 10.11 0.86
CA VAL A 213 -1.05 9.45 1.33
C VAL A 213 -1.27 7.97 1.65
N PHE A 214 -2.44 7.61 2.19
CA PHE A 214 -2.80 6.22 2.41
C PHE A 214 -2.91 5.42 1.11
N GLU A 215 -3.52 5.99 0.07
CA GLU A 215 -3.58 5.36 -1.25
C GLU A 215 -2.19 5.24 -1.89
N ILE A 216 -1.32 6.24 -1.73
CA ILE A 216 0.10 6.15 -2.14
C ILE A 216 0.80 5.01 -1.39
N TYR A 217 0.64 4.92 -0.07
CA TYR A 217 1.20 3.82 0.72
C TYR A 217 0.74 2.45 0.22
N LYS A 218 -0.56 2.27 -0.04
CA LYS A 218 -1.10 1.00 -0.56
C LYS A 218 -0.51 0.68 -1.91
N PHE A 219 -0.49 1.64 -2.82
CA PHE A 219 0.10 1.46 -4.13
C PHE A 219 1.56 1.01 -4.04
N LEU A 220 2.38 1.71 -3.26
CA LEU A 220 3.80 1.37 -3.12
C LEU A 220 4.00 -0.02 -2.49
N SER A 221 3.23 -0.35 -1.45
CA SER A 221 3.41 -1.58 -0.67
C SER A 221 2.74 -2.82 -1.26
N GLN A 222 1.63 -2.68 -1.98
CA GLN A 222 0.79 -3.78 -2.45
C GLN A 222 0.82 -3.94 -3.97
N GLU A 223 1.00 -2.87 -4.73
CA GLU A 223 0.87 -2.90 -6.20
C GLU A 223 2.22 -2.75 -6.89
N LEU A 224 2.99 -1.71 -6.55
CA LEU A 224 4.29 -1.44 -7.15
C LEU A 224 5.37 -2.39 -6.63
N LYS A 225 5.36 -2.73 -5.33
CA LYS A 225 6.36 -3.63 -4.72
C LYS A 225 6.46 -4.99 -5.43
N PRO A 226 5.38 -5.75 -5.67
CA PRO A 226 5.46 -7.01 -6.41
C PRO A 226 6.07 -6.86 -7.81
N LEU A 227 5.65 -5.83 -8.57
CA LEU A 227 6.18 -5.58 -9.92
C LEU A 227 7.64 -5.18 -9.89
N ALA A 228 8.05 -4.34 -8.94
CA ALA A 228 9.44 -3.98 -8.76
C ALA A 228 10.30 -5.18 -8.35
N PHE A 229 9.75 -6.18 -7.64
CA PHE A 229 10.44 -7.45 -7.40
C PHE A 229 10.57 -8.30 -8.66
N GLU A 230 9.52 -8.38 -9.46
CA GLU A 230 9.47 -9.20 -10.68
C GLU A 230 10.39 -8.66 -11.77
N TYR A 231 10.31 -7.37 -12.05
CA TYR A 231 11.04 -6.74 -13.16
C TYR A 231 12.38 -6.11 -12.73
N GLN A 232 12.59 -5.89 -11.42
CA GLN A 232 13.81 -5.27 -10.85
C GLN A 232 14.24 -3.96 -11.50
N ASN A 233 13.29 -3.25 -12.10
CA ASN A 233 13.61 -2.09 -12.92
C ASN A 233 13.30 -0.75 -12.25
N VAL A 234 12.56 -0.74 -11.14
CA VAL A 234 12.29 0.49 -10.39
C VAL A 234 13.51 0.82 -9.53
N GLN A 235 14.18 1.94 -9.81
CA GLN A 235 15.32 2.40 -9.04
C GLN A 235 14.86 3.11 -7.77
N ARG A 236 14.01 4.12 -7.95
CA ARG A 236 13.53 4.97 -6.87
C ARG A 236 12.14 5.52 -7.16
N VAL A 237 11.43 5.81 -6.09
CA VAL A 237 10.19 6.58 -6.10
C VAL A 237 10.43 7.85 -5.32
N ILE A 238 10.18 8.99 -5.96
CA ILE A 238 10.35 10.32 -5.37
C ILE A 238 8.97 10.89 -5.09
N LEU A 239 8.74 11.27 -3.85
CA LEU A 239 7.54 11.94 -3.39
C LEU A 239 7.89 13.39 -3.06
N GLU A 240 7.20 14.33 -3.71
CA GLU A 240 7.37 15.76 -3.48
C GLU A 240 6.03 16.38 -3.13
N ALA A 241 6.03 17.32 -2.19
CA ALA A 241 4.84 18.08 -1.84
C ALA A 241 5.22 19.48 -1.38
N SER A 242 4.38 20.46 -1.66
CA SER A 242 4.52 21.82 -1.13
C SER A 242 4.54 21.81 0.39
N HIS A 243 5.37 22.66 0.99
CA HIS A 243 5.37 22.82 2.45
C HIS A 243 4.09 23.50 2.97
N GLU A 244 3.45 24.31 2.14
CA GLU A 244 2.23 25.04 2.46
C GLU A 244 1.02 24.11 2.60
N GLU A 245 0.32 24.24 3.72
CA GLU A 245 -0.89 23.50 4.05
C GLU A 245 -2.08 24.44 4.10
N TYR A 246 -3.13 24.09 3.37
CA TYR A 246 -4.34 24.87 3.20
C TYR A 246 -5.49 24.14 3.91
N LYS A 247 -6.16 24.83 4.83
CA LYS A 247 -7.40 24.32 5.41
C LYS A 247 -8.52 24.52 4.41
N ILE A 248 -9.18 23.44 4.03
CA ILE A 248 -10.33 23.45 3.12
C ILE A 248 -11.55 23.10 3.96
N GLU A 249 -12.41 24.09 4.20
CA GLU A 249 -13.59 23.93 5.03
C GLU A 249 -14.80 23.50 4.17
N PRO A 250 -15.61 22.55 4.67
CA PRO A 250 -16.88 22.26 4.05
C PRO A 250 -17.79 23.49 4.11
N GLU A 251 -18.65 23.64 3.12
CA GLU A 251 -19.70 24.64 3.11
C GLU A 251 -20.65 24.37 4.28
N ARG A 252 -21.08 25.42 4.97
CA ARG A 252 -22.15 25.27 5.94
C ARG A 252 -23.43 25.17 5.14
N VAL A 253 -24.01 23.97 5.05
CA VAL A 253 -25.40 23.84 4.62
C VAL A 253 -26.23 24.63 5.62
N SER A 254 -26.77 25.77 5.21
CA SER A 254 -27.73 26.53 6.01
C SER A 254 -28.94 25.64 6.23
N SER A 255 -29.13 25.21 7.47
CA SER A 255 -30.36 24.53 7.90
C SER A 255 -31.45 25.58 8.05
N ASP A 256 -32.04 25.99 6.92
CA ASP A 256 -33.33 26.69 6.88
C ASP A 256 -34.48 25.69 7.03
#